data_AF-A0A091RFG4-F1
#
_entry.id   AF-A0A091RFG4-F1
#
_cell.length_a   1.000
_cell.length_b   1.000
_cell.length_c   1.000
_cell.angle_alpha   90.00
_cell.angle_beta   90.00
_cell.angle_gamma   90.00
#
_symmetry.space_group_name_H-M   'P 1'
#
loop_
_entity.id
_entity.type
_entity.pdbx_description
1 polymer ?
#
loop_
_entity_poly.entity_id
_entity_poly.type
_entity_poly.pdbx_seq_one_letter_code
_entity_poly.pdbx_strand_id
1 'polypeptide(L)'
;TAVQGCFNSLFLIFSGRGFAFQRKQKIERQYRKLLKKGKKVPSQQNDQFTDTYPEHLKHLYLAEEERLKKRRRAPDDSVLPEEKLNEVVESVTTERKFKKKTANQKAKEEYEKIMAERARKKEEAEKRKQEREVAQRLYKQKKMEAYKILCKKTKRGQPNLNLQMEFLLQKIQQNT
;
A
#
# COMPACT_ATOMS: atom_id res chain seq x y z
N THR A 1 15.83 41.35 -39.77
CA THR A 1 15.23 40.16 -39.12
C THR A 1 14.22 40.49 -38.02
N ALA A 2 14.33 41.61 -37.30
CA ALA A 2 13.36 42.00 -36.26
C ALA A 2 11.92 42.24 -36.77
N VAL A 3 11.76 42.77 -38.00
CA VAL A 3 10.44 43.04 -38.60
C VAL A 3 9.66 41.74 -38.91
N GLN A 4 10.36 40.67 -39.35
CA GLN A 4 9.74 39.36 -39.63
C GLN A 4 9.13 38.71 -38.37
N GLY A 5 9.73 38.94 -37.19
CA GLY A 5 9.25 38.42 -35.91
C GLY A 5 7.92 39.06 -35.48
N CYS A 6 7.76 40.36 -35.70
CA CYS A 6 6.55 41.10 -35.37
C CYS A 6 5.34 40.66 -36.22
N PHE A 7 5.54 40.49 -37.54
CA PHE A 7 4.50 40.02 -38.45
C PHE A 7 4.02 38.60 -38.14
N ASN A 8 4.94 37.69 -37.79
CA ASN A 8 4.58 36.32 -37.39
C ASN A 8 3.78 36.27 -36.08
N SER A 9 4.11 37.13 -35.10
CA SER A 9 3.35 37.21 -33.86
C SER A 9 1.92 37.73 -34.08
N LEU A 10 1.76 38.71 -34.98
CA LEU A 10 0.47 39.31 -35.30
C LEU A 10 -0.42 38.33 -36.09
N PHE A 11 0.16 37.60 -37.04
CA PHE A 11 -0.54 36.53 -37.79
C PHE A 11 -1.03 35.39 -36.87
N LEU A 12 -0.24 35.00 -35.87
CA LEU A 12 -0.60 33.99 -34.88
C LEU A 12 -1.75 34.44 -33.95
N ILE A 13 -1.84 35.74 -33.66
CA ILE A 13 -2.94 36.33 -32.89
C ILE A 13 -4.22 36.33 -33.73
N PHE A 14 -4.17 36.76 -34.99
CA PHE A 14 -5.32 36.72 -35.92
C PHE A 14 -5.80 35.28 -36.21
N SER A 15 -4.88 34.32 -36.25
CA SER A 15 -5.19 32.88 -36.41
C SER A 15 -5.71 32.22 -35.12
N GLY A 16 -5.82 32.95 -34.00
CA GLY A 16 -6.29 32.44 -32.71
C GLY A 16 -5.35 31.43 -32.03
N ARG A 17 -4.11 31.26 -32.52
CA ARG A 17 -3.12 30.29 -32.02
C ARG A 17 -1.91 30.93 -31.32
N GLY A 18 -2.03 32.21 -30.95
CA GLY A 18 -1.00 32.97 -30.25
C GLY A 18 -0.75 32.54 -28.80
N PHE A 19 0.17 33.24 -28.13
CA PHE A 19 0.63 32.91 -26.77
C PHE A 19 -0.49 32.93 -25.72
N ALA A 20 -1.46 33.84 -25.83
CA ALA A 20 -2.63 33.90 -24.93
C ALA A 20 -3.49 32.63 -25.01
N PHE A 21 -3.66 32.07 -26.21
CA PHE A 21 -4.41 30.83 -26.44
C PHE A 21 -3.67 29.62 -25.84
N GLN A 22 -2.35 29.53 -26.02
CA GLN A 22 -1.53 28.48 -25.42
C GLN A 22 -1.56 28.54 -23.88
N ARG A 23 -1.50 29.74 -23.29
CA ARG A 23 -1.68 29.94 -21.84
C ARG A 23 -3.06 29.50 -21.36
N LYS A 24 -4.13 29.89 -22.07
CA LYS A 24 -5.51 29.47 -21.78
C LYS A 24 -5.63 27.94 -21.80
N GLN A 25 -5.12 27.28 -22.83
CA GLN A 25 -5.12 25.81 -22.91
C GLN A 25 -4.33 25.16 -21.77
N LYS A 26 -3.20 25.75 -21.38
CA LYS A 26 -2.40 25.25 -20.25
C LYS A 26 -3.17 25.33 -18.94
N ILE A 27 -3.83 26.47 -18.66
CA ILE A 27 -4.66 26.67 -17.48
C ILE A 27 -5.84 25.68 -17.46
N GLU A 28 -6.53 25.53 -18.59
CA GLU A 28 -7.66 24.61 -18.73
C GLU A 28 -7.26 23.15 -18.49
N ARG A 29 -6.10 22.73 -19.00
CA ARG A 29 -5.54 21.38 -18.73
C ARG A 29 -5.23 21.18 -17.25
N GLN A 30 -4.62 22.16 -16.58
CA GLN A 30 -4.35 22.07 -15.14
C GLN A 30 -5.65 21.99 -14.34
N TYR A 31 -6.66 22.79 -14.69
CA TYR A 31 -7.98 22.74 -14.06
C TYR A 31 -8.67 21.38 -14.24
N ARG A 32 -8.72 20.85 -15.47
CA ARG A 32 -9.23 19.49 -15.74
C ARG A 32 -8.49 18.41 -14.95
N LYS A 33 -7.18 18.57 -14.74
CA LYS A 33 -6.37 17.66 -13.91
C LYS A 33 -6.77 17.71 -12.44
N LEU A 34 -7.06 18.89 -11.90
CA LEU A 34 -7.56 19.05 -10.52
C LEU A 34 -8.96 18.44 -10.36
N LEU A 35 -9.87 18.67 -11.32
CA LEU A 35 -11.19 18.04 -11.32
C LEU A 35 -11.13 16.51 -11.37
N LYS A 36 -10.20 15.95 -12.15
CA LYS A 36 -9.94 14.49 -12.18
C LYS A 36 -9.39 13.95 -10.86
N LYS A 37 -8.58 14.73 -10.14
CA LYS A 37 -8.07 14.34 -8.81
C LYS A 37 -9.16 14.39 -7.75
N GLY A 38 -10.03 15.40 -7.77
CA GLY A 38 -11.17 15.51 -6.85
C GLY A 38 -12.20 14.38 -7.05
N LYS A 39 -12.52 14.03 -8.30
CA LYS A 39 -13.44 12.91 -8.62
C LYS A 39 -12.89 11.51 -8.29
N LYS A 40 -11.59 11.37 -8.04
CA LYS A 40 -10.96 10.09 -7.64
C LYS A 40 -11.00 9.84 -6.14
N VAL A 41 -11.39 10.81 -5.32
CA VAL A 41 -11.88 10.51 -3.98
C VAL A 41 -13.24 9.84 -4.23
N PRO A 42 -13.44 8.55 -3.88
CA PRO A 42 -14.78 8.02 -3.90
C PRO A 42 -15.59 8.95 -3.01
N SER A 43 -16.61 9.61 -3.58
CA SER A 43 -17.66 10.23 -2.78
C SER A 43 -17.98 9.21 -1.70
N GLN A 44 -17.91 9.62 -0.43
CA GLN A 44 -18.38 8.79 0.68
C GLN A 44 -19.63 8.10 0.17
N GLN A 45 -19.53 6.79 -0.05
CA GLN A 45 -20.65 6.04 -0.55
C GLN A 45 -21.71 6.33 0.49
N ASN A 46 -22.79 6.98 0.05
CA ASN A 46 -23.97 7.10 0.87
C ASN A 46 -24.20 5.70 1.43
N ASP A 47 -24.34 5.60 2.75
CA ASP A 47 -24.75 4.40 3.48
C ASP A 47 -26.20 4.05 3.10
N GLN A 48 -26.44 3.90 1.79
CA GLN A 48 -27.67 3.40 1.24
C GLN A 48 -27.45 1.90 1.14
N PHE A 49 -27.78 1.22 2.24
CA PHE A 49 -27.88 -0.22 2.29
C PHE A 49 -28.91 -0.69 1.26
N THR A 50 -28.44 -0.92 0.03
CA THR A 50 -29.18 -1.70 -0.95
C THR A 50 -28.97 -3.15 -0.56
N ASP A 51 -30.05 -3.88 -0.25
CA ASP A 51 -30.05 -5.35 -0.04
C ASP A 51 -29.51 -6.15 -1.25
N THR A 52 -29.10 -5.46 -2.32
CA THR A 52 -28.35 -6.01 -3.44
C THR A 52 -26.88 -6.15 -3.08
N TYR A 53 -26.46 -7.38 -2.80
CA TYR A 53 -25.10 -7.74 -2.42
C TYR A 53 -24.03 -7.27 -3.43
N PRO A 54 -22.91 -6.69 -2.95
CA PRO A 54 -21.80 -6.31 -3.80
C PRO A 54 -21.25 -7.48 -4.62
N GLU A 55 -21.02 -7.28 -5.92
CA GLU A 55 -20.60 -8.31 -6.89
C GLU A 55 -19.41 -9.16 -6.40
N HIS A 56 -18.45 -8.51 -5.73
CA HIS A 56 -17.24 -9.16 -5.23
C HIS A 56 -17.48 -10.13 -4.06
N LEU A 57 -18.63 -10.10 -3.40
CA LEU A 57 -18.99 -11.03 -2.29
C LEU A 57 -19.91 -12.17 -2.74
N LYS A 58 -20.38 -12.13 -3.98
CA LYS A 58 -21.24 -13.16 -4.58
C LYS A 58 -20.68 -14.59 -4.41
N HIS A 59 -19.35 -14.73 -4.43
CA HIS A 59 -18.68 -16.01 -4.26
C HIS A 59 -18.86 -16.64 -2.86
N LEU A 60 -18.89 -15.83 -1.80
CA LEU A 60 -19.14 -16.32 -0.44
C LEU A 60 -20.56 -16.89 -0.33
N TYR A 61 -21.52 -16.19 -0.91
CA TYR A 61 -22.92 -16.59 -0.89
C TYR A 61 -23.18 -17.84 -1.74
N LEU A 62 -22.61 -17.91 -2.95
CA LEU A 62 -22.68 -19.13 -3.77
C LEU A 62 -22.06 -20.34 -3.04
N ALA A 63 -20.96 -20.14 -2.32
CA ALA A 63 -20.35 -21.19 -1.51
C ALA A 63 -21.22 -21.62 -0.32
N GLU A 64 -21.91 -20.67 0.32
CA GLU A 64 -22.86 -20.95 1.41
C GLU A 64 -24.10 -21.71 0.91
N GLU A 65 -24.69 -21.28 -0.21
CA GLU A 65 -25.81 -21.96 -0.86
C GLU A 65 -25.45 -23.39 -1.27
N GLU A 66 -24.26 -23.61 -1.85
CA GLU A 66 -23.76 -24.94 -2.18
C GLU A 66 -23.61 -25.83 -0.95
N ARG A 67 -23.06 -25.29 0.16
CA ARG A 67 -22.95 -26.02 1.43
C ARG A 67 -24.33 -26.38 1.98
N LEU A 68 -25.29 -25.47 1.97
CA LEU A 68 -26.66 -25.68 2.46
C LEU A 68 -27.41 -26.71 1.59
N LYS A 69 -27.27 -26.62 0.27
CA LYS A 69 -27.85 -27.58 -0.67
C LYS A 69 -27.24 -28.97 -0.52
N LYS A 70 -25.94 -29.05 -0.26
CA LYS A 70 -25.24 -30.29 0.06
C LYS A 70 -25.67 -30.86 1.41
N ARG A 71 -25.92 -30.00 2.41
CA ARG A 71 -26.45 -30.38 3.72
C ARG A 71 -27.89 -30.89 3.65
N ARG A 72 -28.75 -30.26 2.85
CA ARG A 72 -30.15 -30.70 2.59
C ARG A 72 -30.23 -31.99 1.76
N ARG A 73 -29.18 -32.31 0.99
CA ARG A 73 -29.09 -33.54 0.19
C ARG A 73 -28.40 -34.69 0.91
N ALA A 74 -27.75 -34.44 2.04
CA ALA A 74 -27.27 -35.47 2.93
C ALA A 74 -28.44 -35.86 3.87
N PRO A 75 -28.75 -37.16 4.03
CA PRO A 75 -29.62 -37.58 5.12
C PRO A 75 -28.96 -37.22 6.45
N ASP A 76 -29.75 -36.76 7.41
CA ASP A 76 -29.34 -36.43 8.78
C ASP A 76 -28.49 -37.55 9.37
N ASP A 77 -27.27 -37.21 9.76
CA ASP A 77 -26.60 -37.86 10.88
C ASP A 77 -25.94 -36.79 11.74
N SER A 78 -26.33 -36.86 13.00
CA SER A 78 -26.13 -35.93 14.10
C SER A 78 -24.68 -35.81 14.59
N VAL A 79 -24.48 -34.75 15.39
CA VAL A 79 -23.52 -34.60 16.51
C VAL A 79 -22.32 -33.67 16.28
N LEU A 80 -22.31 -32.63 17.11
CA LEU A 80 -21.25 -31.66 17.40
C LEU A 80 -20.02 -32.37 18.01
N PRO A 81 -18.77 -31.95 17.71
CA PRO A 81 -17.62 -32.43 18.45
C PRO A 81 -17.35 -31.50 19.64
N GLU A 82 -17.84 -31.89 20.82
CA GLU A 82 -17.38 -31.35 22.09
C GLU A 82 -16.06 -32.00 22.51
N GLU A 83 -15.19 -31.14 23.01
CA GLU A 83 -14.08 -31.38 23.93
C GLU A 83 -14.24 -32.64 24.79
N LYS A 84 -13.41 -33.67 24.53
CA LYS A 84 -12.84 -34.65 25.47
C LYS A 84 -12.29 -35.81 24.64
N LEU A 85 -11.04 -36.19 24.91
CA LEU A 85 -10.42 -37.52 24.73
C LEU A 85 -8.93 -37.35 24.35
N ASN A 86 -8.13 -36.73 25.22
CA ASN A 86 -6.66 -36.81 25.16
C ASN A 86 -6.09 -36.78 26.58
N GLU A 87 -6.47 -37.75 27.40
CA GLU A 87 -5.73 -38.16 28.59
C GLU A 87 -6.04 -39.65 28.75
N VAL A 88 -5.03 -40.48 29.01
CA VAL A 88 -5.08 -41.96 28.99
C VAL A 88 -4.96 -42.56 27.59
N VAL A 89 -3.72 -42.76 27.11
CA VAL A 89 -3.12 -44.06 26.72
C VAL A 89 -1.71 -43.73 26.22
N GLU A 90 -0.77 -43.60 27.15
CA GLU A 90 0.60 -44.03 26.88
C GLU A 90 0.76 -45.43 27.46
N SER A 91 0.88 -46.42 26.59
CA SER A 91 1.80 -47.54 26.78
C SER A 91 1.67 -48.55 25.63
N VAL A 92 2.78 -49.25 25.42
CA VAL A 92 2.96 -50.44 24.59
C VAL A 92 3.45 -50.18 23.16
N THR A 93 4.78 -50.11 23.11
CA THR A 93 5.65 -50.48 21.99
C THR A 93 5.10 -51.71 21.26
N THR A 94 4.49 -51.46 20.11
CA THR A 94 4.33 -52.44 19.05
C THR A 94 4.87 -51.76 17.80
N GLU A 95 5.75 -52.43 17.07
CA GLU A 95 6.32 -51.96 15.81
C GLU A 95 5.19 -51.82 14.77
N ARG A 96 4.48 -50.70 14.84
CA ARG A 96 3.35 -50.38 13.98
C ARG A 96 3.91 -49.99 12.63
N LYS A 97 3.86 -50.95 11.70
CA LYS A 97 4.04 -50.71 10.26
C LYS A 97 3.32 -49.40 9.90
N PHE A 98 4.09 -48.39 9.52
CA PHE A 98 3.61 -47.03 9.24
C PHE A 98 2.45 -47.10 8.23
N LYS A 99 1.20 -46.97 8.72
CA LYS A 99 0.05 -46.85 7.82
C LYS A 99 0.24 -45.57 7.02
N LYS A 100 0.33 -45.69 5.69
CA LYS A 100 0.52 -44.55 4.80
C LYS A 100 -0.61 -43.55 5.04
N LYS A 101 -0.27 -42.28 5.28
CA LYS A 101 -1.24 -41.19 5.46
C LYS A 101 -2.20 -41.13 4.27
N THR A 102 -3.49 -40.96 4.53
CA THR A 102 -4.52 -40.79 3.50
C THR A 102 -4.29 -39.46 2.77
N ALA A 103 -4.68 -39.37 1.49
CA ALA A 103 -4.52 -38.15 0.69
C ALA A 103 -5.12 -36.90 1.38
N ASN A 104 -6.30 -37.04 2.01
CA ASN A 104 -6.94 -35.96 2.76
C ASN A 104 -6.13 -35.49 3.97
N GLN A 105 -5.39 -36.39 4.63
CA GLN A 105 -4.53 -36.04 5.76
C GLN A 105 -3.29 -35.30 5.27
N LYS A 106 -2.69 -35.73 4.15
CA LYS A 106 -1.56 -35.04 3.51
C LYS A 106 -1.94 -33.62 3.07
N ALA A 107 -3.13 -33.45 2.49
CA ALA A 107 -3.64 -32.14 2.08
C ALA A 107 -3.79 -31.16 3.27
N LYS A 108 -4.22 -31.64 4.44
CA LYS A 108 -4.29 -30.82 5.66
C LYS A 108 -2.91 -30.37 6.14
N GLU A 109 -1.96 -31.30 6.19
CA GLU A 109 -0.57 -31.00 6.60
C GLU A 109 0.12 -30.02 5.63
N GLU A 110 -0.12 -30.16 4.33
CA GLU A 110 0.40 -29.21 3.33
C GLU A 110 -0.23 -27.83 3.47
N TYR A 111 -1.54 -27.75 3.72
CA TYR A 111 -2.22 -26.49 3.98
C TYR A 111 -1.65 -25.78 5.20
N GLU A 112 -1.44 -26.49 6.32
CA GLU A 112 -0.85 -25.94 7.54
C GLU A 112 0.57 -25.42 7.30
N LYS A 113 1.39 -26.15 6.53
CA LYS A 113 2.73 -25.71 6.14
C LYS A 113 2.71 -24.43 5.29
N ILE A 114 1.81 -24.35 4.32
CA ILE A 114 1.65 -23.16 3.46
C ILE A 114 1.17 -21.97 4.31
N MET A 115 0.26 -22.19 5.25
CA MET A 115 -0.21 -21.15 6.17
C MET A 115 0.93 -20.63 7.04
N ALA A 116 1.77 -21.51 7.58
CA ALA A 116 2.94 -21.13 8.38
C ALA A 116 3.99 -20.36 7.55
N GLU A 117 4.26 -20.79 6.31
CA GLU A 117 5.19 -20.08 5.40
C GLU A 117 4.69 -18.67 5.07
N ARG A 118 3.39 -18.53 4.77
CA ARG A 118 2.76 -17.23 4.53
C ARG A 118 2.82 -16.32 5.75
N ALA A 119 2.62 -16.87 6.95
CA ALA A 119 2.70 -16.10 8.20
C ALA A 119 4.13 -15.56 8.42
N ARG A 120 5.16 -16.41 8.27
CA ARG A 120 6.56 -16.00 8.36
C ARG A 120 6.92 -14.91 7.33
N LYS A 121 6.50 -15.10 6.08
CA LYS A 121 6.71 -14.12 5.01
C LYS A 121 6.03 -12.78 5.28
N LYS A 122 4.86 -12.80 5.91
CA LYS A 122 4.14 -11.59 6.32
C LYS A 122 4.89 -10.84 7.42
N GLU A 123 5.36 -11.53 8.45
CA GLU A 123 6.16 -10.92 9.53
C GLU A 123 7.46 -10.30 9.00
N GLU A 124 8.17 -10.99 8.11
CA GLU A 124 9.37 -10.45 7.47
C GLU A 124 9.08 -9.21 6.62
N ALA A 125 7.97 -9.20 5.88
CA ALA A 125 7.54 -8.05 5.09
C ALA A 125 7.18 -6.85 5.98
N GLU A 126 6.54 -7.09 7.13
CA GLU A 126 6.21 -6.06 8.12
C GLU A 126 7.48 -5.47 8.74
N LYS A 127 8.45 -6.29 9.14
CA LYS A 127 9.76 -5.82 9.63
C LYS A 127 10.47 -4.95 8.58
N ARG A 128 10.55 -5.42 7.34
CA ARG A 128 11.15 -4.65 6.23
C ARG A 128 10.42 -3.33 5.97
N LYS A 129 9.09 -3.30 6.15
CA LYS A 129 8.31 -2.07 6.04
C LYS A 129 8.64 -1.10 7.17
N GLN A 130 8.70 -1.56 8.41
CA GLN A 130 9.07 -0.76 9.57
C GLN A 130 10.48 -0.16 9.41
N GLU A 131 11.47 -0.97 9.01
CA GLU A 131 12.84 -0.50 8.75
C GLU A 131 12.88 0.62 7.71
N ARG A 132 12.14 0.47 6.60
CA ARG A 132 12.03 1.51 5.56
C ARG A 132 11.40 2.78 6.10
N GLU A 133 10.35 2.67 6.89
CA GLU A 133 9.68 3.83 7.49
C GLU A 133 10.60 4.56 8.49
N VAL A 134 11.30 3.81 9.34
CA VAL A 134 12.29 4.36 10.28
C VAL A 134 13.41 5.05 9.52
N ALA A 135 13.99 4.42 8.50
CA ALA A 135 15.04 5.02 7.67
C ALA A 135 14.57 6.31 6.98
N GLN A 136 13.33 6.34 6.46
CA GLN A 136 12.76 7.55 5.87
C GLN A 136 12.55 8.66 6.90
N ARG A 137 12.09 8.34 8.11
CA ARG A 137 11.91 9.32 9.19
C ARG A 137 13.25 9.92 9.59
N LEU A 138 14.27 9.09 9.81
CA LEU A 138 15.62 9.53 10.14
C LEU A 138 16.20 10.42 9.04
N TYR A 139 16.07 10.03 7.77
CA TYR A 139 16.52 10.86 6.64
C TYR A 139 15.82 12.23 6.63
N LYS A 140 14.50 12.26 6.81
CA LYS A 140 13.72 13.51 6.86
C LYS A 140 14.15 14.40 8.02
N GLN A 141 14.37 13.83 9.21
CA GLN A 141 14.84 14.55 10.39
C GLN A 141 16.20 15.20 10.13
N LYS A 142 17.20 14.40 9.71
CA LYS A 142 18.54 14.89 9.35
C LYS A 142 18.49 15.99 8.29
N LYS A 143 17.64 15.82 7.27
CA LYS A 143 17.44 16.83 6.21
C LYS A 143 16.87 18.14 6.78
N MET A 144 15.88 18.05 7.66
CA MET A 144 15.28 19.23 8.30
C MET A 144 16.24 19.94 9.24
N GLU A 145 17.05 19.20 10.02
CA GLU A 145 18.08 19.76 10.89
C GLU A 145 19.16 20.50 10.10
N ALA A 146 19.69 19.86 9.04
CA ALA A 146 20.64 20.50 8.14
C ALA A 146 20.05 21.77 7.49
N TYR A 147 18.80 21.71 7.03
CA TYR A 147 18.11 22.87 6.47
C TYR A 147 17.97 24.01 7.49
N LYS A 148 17.60 23.69 8.75
CA LYS A 148 17.50 24.70 9.82
C LYS A 148 18.82 25.40 10.07
N ILE A 149 19.95 24.69 10.03
CA ILE A 149 21.28 25.29 10.22
C ILE A 149 21.63 26.17 9.01
N LEU A 150 21.47 25.64 7.79
CA LEU A 150 21.89 26.31 6.56
C LEU A 150 21.03 27.54 6.22
N CYS A 151 19.74 27.54 6.56
CA CYS A 151 18.82 28.64 6.26
C CYS A 151 18.78 29.76 7.30
N LYS A 152 19.54 29.65 8.40
CA LYS A 152 19.63 30.73 9.39
C LYS A 152 20.27 31.96 8.77
N LYS A 153 19.63 33.11 9.00
CA LYS A 153 20.07 34.42 8.53
C LYS A 153 20.25 35.37 9.69
N THR A 154 21.12 36.36 9.53
CA THR A 154 21.29 37.46 10.48
C THR A 154 20.08 38.41 10.43
N LYS A 155 19.96 39.33 11.40
CA LYS A 155 18.88 40.34 11.42
C LYS A 155 18.81 41.18 10.14
N ARG A 156 19.92 41.29 9.40
CA ARG A 156 20.05 42.00 8.12
C ARG A 156 19.74 41.11 6.90
N GLY A 157 19.37 39.85 7.11
CA GLY A 157 19.00 38.90 6.05
C GLY A 157 20.18 38.18 5.38
N GLN A 158 21.41 38.43 5.81
CA GLN A 158 22.61 37.76 5.29
C GLN A 158 22.70 36.33 5.84
N PRO A 159 23.24 35.36 5.08
CA PRO A 159 23.47 34.00 5.58
C PRO A 159 24.47 34.01 6.75
N ASN A 160 24.23 33.16 7.76
CA ASN A 160 25.17 33.03 8.87
C ASN A 160 26.26 32.00 8.54
N LEU A 161 27.41 32.49 8.05
CA LEU A 161 28.52 31.66 7.58
C LEU A 161 29.15 30.79 8.68
N ASN A 162 29.20 31.27 9.92
CA ASN A 162 29.82 30.53 11.03
C ASN A 162 29.12 29.18 11.26
N LEU A 163 27.77 29.18 11.29
CA LEU A 163 26.99 27.96 11.45
C LEU A 163 27.12 26.99 10.26
N GLN A 164 27.25 27.52 9.04
CA GLN A 164 27.46 26.71 7.84
C GLN A 164 28.84 26.06 7.85
N MET A 165 29.85 26.78 8.33
CA MET A 165 31.23 26.31 8.46
C MET A 165 31.34 25.23 9.54
N GLU A 166 30.73 25.41 10.71
CA GLU A 166 30.67 24.38 11.75
C GLU A 166 30.04 23.08 11.24
N PHE A 167 28.92 23.18 10.53
CA PHE A 167 28.26 22.01 9.93
C PHE A 167 29.14 21.31 8.89
N LEU A 168 29.93 22.06 8.11
CA LEU A 168 30.85 21.49 7.13
C LEU A 168 32.02 20.78 7.82
N LEU A 169 32.61 21.39 8.85
CA LEU A 169 33.69 20.78 9.63
C LEU A 169 33.22 19.48 10.30
N GLN A 170 32.02 19.47 10.86
CA GLN A 170 31.42 18.26 11.42
C GLN A 170 31.28 17.14 10.38
N LYS A 171 30.89 17.47 9.14
CA LYS A 171 30.82 16.48 8.05
C LYS A 171 32.18 15.95 7.65
N ILE A 172 33.21 16.79 7.62
CA ILE A 172 34.58 16.37 7.31
C ILE A 172 35.04 15.37 8.37
N GLN A 173 34.84 15.67 9.66
CA GLN A 173 35.20 14.79 10.77
C GLN A 173 34.44 13.46 10.80
N GLN A 174 33.20 13.44 10.30
CA GLN A 174 32.40 12.21 10.19
C GLN A 174 32.81 11.33 8.99
N ASN A 175 33.46 11.93 7.99
CA ASN A 175 33.89 11.25 6.76
C ASN A 175 35.35 10.79 6.83
N THR A 176 36.10 11.22 7.85
CA THR A 176 37.44 10.72 8.20
C THR A 176 37.34 9.56 9.16
#